data_AF-A0A0G1WKM2-F1
#
_entry.id   AF-A0A0G1WKM2-F1
#
_cell.length_a   1.000
_cell.length_b   1.000
_cell.length_c   1.000
_cell.angle_alpha   90.00
_cell.angle_beta   90.00
_cell.angle_gamma   90.00
#
_symmetry.space_group_name_H-M   'P 1'
#
loop_
_entity.id
_entity.type
_entity.pdbx_description
1 polymer ?
#
loop_
_entity_poly.entity_id
_entity_poly.type
_entity_poly.pdbx_seq_one_letter_code
_entity_poly.pdbx_strand_id
1 'polypeptide(L)'
;MIIVKLSTPLFGMPQEVLANIVKQTPSCLGRWEGIQFHANTDIESCDFYIVFEGLEKKEKVLCPPQNTVFVAAEPSSLKRYDESFLAQFATIITCQRGMKHGNKHYNQPGHSHIADNNSHFDIHLHLQWNSYACNMFKRR
;
A
#
# COMPACT_ATOMS: atom_id res chain seq x y z
N MET A 1 1.52 -19.55 -5.39
CA MET A 1 0.81 -18.69 -4.41
C MET A 1 1.71 -17.50 -4.15
N ILE A 2 1.22 -16.28 -4.35
CA ILE A 2 1.99 -15.04 -4.16
C ILE A 2 1.74 -14.52 -2.75
N ILE A 3 2.79 -14.19 -2.02
CA ILE A 3 2.72 -13.67 -0.64
C ILE A 3 3.00 -12.16 -0.66
N VAL A 4 2.04 -11.40 -0.15
CA VAL A 4 2.13 -9.94 -0.04
C VAL A 4 2.13 -9.55 1.44
N LYS A 5 3.22 -8.95 1.89
CA LYS A 5 3.31 -8.33 3.20
C LYS A 5 2.88 -6.86 3.10
N LEU A 6 2.05 -6.44 4.04
CA LEU A 6 1.56 -5.06 4.15
C LEU A 6 1.88 -4.55 5.55
N SER A 7 2.58 -3.41 5.64
CA SER A 7 2.84 -2.75 6.92
C SER A 7 2.35 -1.31 6.90
N THR A 8 1.69 -0.91 7.98
CA THR A 8 1.17 0.44 8.21
C THR A 8 1.31 0.77 9.70
N PRO A 9 1.56 2.03 10.09
CA PRO A 9 1.58 2.42 11.48
C PRO A 9 0.27 2.05 12.18
N LEU A 10 0.34 1.51 13.41
CA LEU A 10 -0.87 1.23 14.20
C LEU A 10 -1.40 2.46 14.91
N PHE A 11 -0.68 3.59 14.92
CA PHE A 11 -1.16 4.83 15.54
C PHE A 11 -1.37 5.92 14.49
N GLY A 12 -2.59 6.48 14.45
CA GLY A 12 -3.01 7.50 13.48
C GLY A 12 -4.33 7.11 12.80
N MET A 13 -5.24 8.07 12.67
CA MET A 13 -6.50 7.87 11.96
C MET A 13 -6.27 7.78 10.44
N PRO A 14 -6.97 6.88 9.73
CA PRO A 14 -7.59 5.67 10.23
C PRO A 14 -6.62 4.49 10.10
N GLN A 15 -6.46 3.73 11.18
CA GLN A 15 -5.87 2.38 11.31
C GLN A 15 -6.38 1.34 10.28
N GLU A 16 -7.20 1.74 9.32
CA GLU A 16 -8.19 0.90 8.68
C GLU A 16 -7.93 0.65 7.20
N VAL A 17 -7.20 1.52 6.48
CA VAL A 17 -7.18 1.40 5.01
C VAL A 17 -6.50 0.11 4.54
N LEU A 18 -5.36 -0.23 5.12
CA LEU A 18 -4.60 -1.43 4.76
C LEU A 18 -4.86 -2.65 5.62
N ALA A 19 -5.11 -2.43 6.91
CA ALA A 19 -5.54 -3.51 7.79
C ALA A 19 -6.89 -4.09 7.34
N ASN A 20 -7.76 -3.30 6.69
CA ASN A 20 -9.02 -3.81 6.14
C ASN A 20 -8.85 -4.59 4.84
N ILE A 21 -7.68 -4.64 4.19
CA ILE A 21 -7.57 -5.44 2.96
C ILE A 21 -7.92 -6.91 3.21
N VAL A 22 -7.58 -7.42 4.41
CA VAL A 22 -7.94 -8.77 4.84
C VAL A 22 -9.46 -8.92 4.89
N LYS A 23 -10.17 -7.94 5.47
CA LYS A 23 -11.64 -7.90 5.54
C LYS A 23 -12.31 -7.75 4.17
N GLN A 24 -11.58 -7.27 3.17
CA GLN A 24 -12.08 -7.04 1.82
C GLN A 24 -11.86 -8.24 0.89
N THR A 25 -11.05 -9.21 1.31
CA THR A 25 -10.91 -10.48 0.57
C THR A 25 -12.11 -11.40 0.79
N PRO A 26 -12.39 -12.32 -0.16
CA PRO A 26 -13.37 -13.38 0.03
C PRO A 26 -13.22 -14.08 1.38
N SER A 27 -14.32 -14.17 2.12
CA SER A 27 -14.40 -14.79 3.45
C SER A 27 -13.51 -14.14 4.52
N CYS A 28 -12.98 -12.92 4.28
CA CYS A 28 -12.12 -12.18 5.21
C CYS A 28 -10.82 -12.91 5.59
N LEU A 29 -10.31 -13.81 4.73
CA LEU A 29 -9.15 -14.66 5.05
C LEU A 29 -7.81 -14.08 4.58
N GLY A 30 -7.81 -12.89 3.97
CA GLY A 30 -6.64 -12.31 3.32
C GLY A 30 -6.20 -13.08 2.08
N ARG A 31 -7.12 -13.79 1.41
CA ARG A 31 -6.82 -14.61 0.22
C ARG A 31 -7.66 -14.18 -0.97
N TRP A 32 -7.04 -13.95 -2.12
CA TRP A 32 -7.75 -13.65 -3.35
C TRP A 32 -6.96 -14.11 -4.59
N GLU A 33 -7.58 -14.91 -5.46
CA GLU A 33 -7.00 -15.35 -6.75
C GLU A 33 -5.53 -15.83 -6.66
N GLY A 34 -5.20 -16.67 -5.67
CA GLY A 34 -3.85 -17.22 -5.49
C GLY A 34 -2.85 -16.28 -4.80
N ILE A 35 -3.31 -15.12 -4.31
CA ILE A 35 -2.56 -14.17 -3.50
C ILE A 35 -2.95 -14.33 -2.02
N GLN A 36 -1.95 -14.34 -1.13
CA GLN A 36 -2.11 -14.29 0.31
C GLN A 36 -1.57 -12.95 0.83
N PHE A 37 -2.41 -12.21 1.54
CA PHE A 37 -2.06 -10.97 2.21
C PHE A 37 -1.76 -11.22 3.69
N HIS A 38 -0.70 -10.59 4.19
CA HIS A 38 -0.33 -10.54 5.60
C HIS A 38 -0.20 -9.07 6.02
N ALA A 39 -1.19 -8.56 6.75
CA ALA A 39 -1.21 -7.17 7.22
C ALA A 39 -0.65 -7.07 8.65
N ASN A 40 0.33 -6.20 8.86
CA ASN A 40 0.99 -5.94 10.14
C ASN A 40 1.40 -7.21 10.90
N THR A 41 1.75 -8.25 10.15
CA THR A 41 2.15 -9.56 10.70
C THR A 41 3.66 -9.74 10.49
N ASP A 42 4.32 -10.27 11.51
CA ASP A 42 5.72 -10.66 11.42
C ASP A 42 5.80 -11.99 10.64
N ILE A 43 6.32 -11.92 9.41
CA ILE A 43 6.59 -13.07 8.54
C ILE A 43 8.03 -12.99 8.03
N GLU A 44 8.64 -14.16 7.79
CA GLU A 44 10.06 -14.24 7.42
C GLU A 44 10.34 -13.83 5.97
N SER A 45 9.42 -14.13 5.05
CA SER A 45 9.60 -13.88 3.62
C SER A 45 8.29 -13.53 2.92
N CYS A 46 8.39 -12.76 1.83
CA CYS A 46 7.28 -12.43 0.94
C CYS A 46 7.76 -12.16 -0.49
N ASP A 47 6.85 -12.29 -1.46
CA ASP A 47 7.12 -11.94 -2.85
C ASP A 47 7.06 -10.43 -3.05
N PHE A 48 6.20 -9.73 -2.30
CA PHE A 48 6.06 -8.29 -2.32
C PHE A 48 5.96 -7.73 -0.91
N TYR A 49 6.57 -6.58 -0.69
CA TYR A 49 6.49 -5.86 0.57
C TYR A 49 6.01 -4.44 0.31
N ILE A 50 4.84 -4.11 0.84
CA ILE A 50 4.21 -2.80 0.68
C ILE A 50 4.13 -2.14 2.05
N VAL A 51 4.70 -0.94 2.16
CA VAL A 51 4.66 -0.11 3.35
C VAL A 51 3.86 1.14 3.05
N PHE A 52 2.89 1.46 3.88
CA PHE A 52 2.02 2.62 3.71
C PHE A 52 2.20 3.57 4.86
N GLU A 53 2.45 4.84 4.53
CA GLU A 53 2.56 5.92 5.50
C GLU A 53 3.68 5.74 6.55
N GLY A 54 4.45 4.65 6.53
CA GLY A 54 5.61 4.42 7.37
C GLY A 54 5.54 3.12 8.17
N LEU A 55 6.40 3.01 9.17
CA LEU A 55 6.48 1.87 10.08
C LEU A 55 6.53 2.40 11.52
N GLU A 56 5.84 1.71 12.44
CA GLU A 56 5.89 2.04 13.86
C GLU A 56 7.16 1.51 14.53
N LYS A 57 7.58 0.32 14.12
CA LYS A 57 8.80 -0.35 14.58
C LYS A 57 9.65 -0.75 13.37
N LYS A 58 10.95 -0.95 13.59
CA LYS A 58 11.82 -1.54 12.57
C LYS A 58 11.35 -2.96 12.27
N GLU A 59 11.13 -3.26 10.99
CA GLU A 59 10.76 -4.58 10.51
C GLU A 59 11.88 -5.21 9.68
N LYS A 60 11.93 -6.55 9.65
CA LYS A 60 12.84 -7.32 8.81
C LYS A 60 12.05 -8.44 8.11
N VAL A 61 12.17 -8.51 6.79
CA VAL A 61 11.53 -9.53 5.95
C VAL A 61 12.43 -9.80 4.74
N LEU A 62 12.49 -11.05 4.28
CA LEU A 62 13.15 -11.42 3.04
C LEU A 62 12.19 -11.12 1.88
N CYS A 63 12.51 -10.11 1.09
CA CYS A 63 11.72 -9.71 -0.08
C CYS A 63 12.67 -9.39 -1.25
N PRO A 64 12.34 -9.77 -2.50
CA PRO A 64 13.07 -9.31 -3.67
C PRO A 64 13.15 -7.76 -3.68
N PRO A 65 14.35 -7.15 -3.78
CA PRO A 65 14.50 -5.71 -3.67
C PRO A 65 13.63 -4.92 -4.65
N GLN A 66 13.42 -5.44 -5.86
CA GLN A 66 12.59 -4.82 -6.90
C GLN A 66 11.07 -4.80 -6.58
N ASN A 67 10.64 -5.57 -5.58
CA ASN A 67 9.23 -5.73 -5.20
C ASN A 67 8.88 -5.01 -3.87
N THR A 68 9.75 -4.11 -3.42
CA THR A 68 9.48 -3.24 -2.26
C THR A 68 8.81 -1.96 -2.72
N VAL A 69 7.66 -1.66 -2.12
CA VAL A 69 6.82 -0.52 -2.49
C VAL A 69 6.53 0.32 -1.26
N PHE A 70 6.70 1.62 -1.38
CA PHE A 70 6.22 2.58 -0.40
C PHE A 70 5.04 3.36 -0.94
N VAL A 71 4.05 3.61 -0.10
CA VAL A 71 2.86 4.40 -0.44
C VAL A 71 2.78 5.61 0.49
N ALA A 72 2.96 6.80 -0.08
CA ALA A 72 2.79 8.08 0.57
C ALA A 72 1.49 8.73 0.06
N ALA A 73 0.39 8.48 0.76
CA ALA A 73 -0.92 9.02 0.44
C ALA A 73 -1.06 10.49 0.87
N GLU A 74 -0.37 10.89 1.95
CA GLU A 74 -0.48 12.25 2.48
C GLU A 74 0.31 13.29 1.68
N PRO A 75 -0.24 14.51 1.49
CA PRO A 75 0.46 15.59 0.81
C PRO A 75 1.66 16.08 1.64
N SER A 76 2.62 16.71 0.97
CA SER A 76 3.86 17.21 1.58
C SER A 76 3.68 18.33 2.61
N SER A 77 2.47 18.91 2.67
CA SER A 77 2.04 19.88 3.68
C SER A 77 1.68 19.21 5.00
N LEU A 78 1.21 17.97 4.98
CA LEU A 78 0.84 17.21 6.18
C LEU A 78 1.97 16.30 6.65
N LYS A 79 2.67 15.66 5.72
CA LYS A 79 3.72 14.70 6.07
C LYS A 79 4.87 14.70 5.08
N ARG A 80 6.08 14.63 5.62
CA ARG A 80 7.31 14.45 4.85
C ARG A 80 8.01 13.19 5.31
N TYR A 81 8.71 12.58 4.37
CA TYR A 81 9.40 11.32 4.58
C TYR A 81 10.89 11.55 4.43
N ASP A 82 11.67 10.87 5.26
CA ASP A 82 13.12 10.91 5.19
C ASP A 82 13.63 10.26 3.88
N GLU A 83 14.58 10.91 3.19
CA GLU A 83 15.08 10.43 1.90
C GLU A 83 15.81 9.08 2.04
N SER A 84 16.50 8.84 3.16
CA SER A 84 17.19 7.56 3.42
C SER A 84 16.22 6.42 3.75
N PHE A 85 15.07 6.75 4.34
CA PHE A 85 13.98 5.79 4.50
C PHE A 85 13.36 5.41 3.15
N LEU A 86 13.04 6.41 2.31
CA LEU A 86 12.46 6.17 0.97
C LEU A 86 13.40 5.38 0.05
N ALA A 87 14.71 5.59 0.16
CA ALA A 87 15.71 4.89 -0.65
C ALA A 87 15.75 3.36 -0.46
N GLN A 88 15.07 2.83 0.56
CA GLN A 88 14.97 1.39 0.81
C GLN A 88 13.95 0.69 -0.11
N PHE A 89 13.11 1.47 -0.80
CA PHE A 89 12.02 0.95 -1.61
C PHE A 89 12.33 1.07 -3.10
N ALA A 90 12.09 0.02 -3.88
CA ALA A 90 12.27 0.08 -5.33
C ALA A 90 11.23 0.96 -6.02
N THR A 91 10.04 1.11 -5.44
CA THR A 91 8.95 1.87 -6.02
C THR A 91 8.28 2.75 -4.97
N ILE A 92 7.99 3.99 -5.32
CA ILE A 92 7.18 4.89 -4.48
C ILE A 92 5.88 5.27 -5.21
N ILE A 93 4.75 5.13 -4.54
CA ILE A 93 3.45 5.65 -4.98
C ILE A 93 3.15 6.88 -4.14
N THR A 94 2.97 8.05 -4.76
CA THR A 94 2.79 9.29 -3.99
C THR A 94 2.00 10.37 -4.71
N CYS A 95 1.37 11.26 -3.96
CA CYS A 95 0.86 12.53 -4.45
C CYS A 95 1.88 13.69 -4.44
N GLN A 96 3.03 13.49 -3.78
CA GLN A 96 4.01 14.55 -3.55
C GLN A 96 4.91 14.77 -4.76
N ARG A 97 4.61 15.78 -5.59
CA ARG A 97 5.39 16.09 -6.80
C ARG A 97 6.86 16.41 -6.53
N GLY A 98 7.18 16.96 -5.35
CA GLY A 98 8.54 17.31 -4.94
C GLY A 98 9.38 16.16 -4.36
N MET A 99 8.84 14.95 -4.24
CA MET A 99 9.56 13.83 -3.63
C MET A 99 10.74 13.38 -4.50
N LYS A 100 11.93 13.19 -3.90
CA LYS A 100 13.11 12.67 -4.60
C LYS A 100 13.15 11.14 -4.51
N HIS A 101 13.05 10.48 -5.67
CA HIS A 101 13.19 9.03 -5.81
C HIS A 101 13.24 8.67 -7.31
N GLY A 102 14.01 7.64 -7.71
CA GLY A 102 14.23 7.28 -9.12
C GLY A 102 13.01 6.65 -9.80
N ASN A 103 12.20 5.91 -9.03
CA ASN A 103 11.00 5.25 -9.52
C ASN A 103 9.79 5.70 -8.69
N LYS A 104 9.04 6.67 -9.21
CA LYS A 104 7.85 7.24 -8.58
C LYS A 104 6.65 7.13 -9.51
N HIS A 105 5.54 6.67 -8.97
CA HIS A 105 4.25 6.74 -9.62
C HIS A 105 3.40 7.77 -8.90
N TYR A 106 2.95 8.77 -9.64
CA TYR A 106 2.09 9.78 -9.08
C TYR A 106 0.66 9.27 -9.00
N ASN A 107 0.06 9.34 -7.82
CA ASN A 107 -1.38 9.14 -7.64
C ASN A 107 -1.99 10.33 -6.88
N GLN A 108 -3.25 10.66 -7.18
CA GLN A 108 -3.91 11.84 -6.61
C GLN A 108 -4.24 11.60 -5.13
N PRO A 109 -3.97 12.56 -4.24
CA PRO A 109 -4.52 12.51 -2.89
C PRO A 109 -6.01 12.84 -2.99
N GLY A 110 -6.88 11.83 -2.82
CA GLY A 110 -8.32 12.03 -2.67
C GLY A 110 -9.15 12.31 -3.93
N HIS A 111 -8.82 11.80 -5.12
CA HIS A 111 -9.74 11.95 -6.27
C HIS A 111 -10.94 10.97 -6.20
N SER A 112 -12.02 11.47 -5.61
CA SER A 112 -13.41 11.25 -5.99
C SER A 112 -13.72 11.96 -7.31
N HIS A 113 -14.16 11.22 -8.33
CA HIS A 113 -15.05 11.77 -9.37
C HIS A 113 -16.39 11.04 -9.23
N ILE A 114 -17.44 11.79 -8.91
CA ILE A 114 -18.81 11.31 -8.70
C ILE A 114 -19.36 10.65 -9.97
N ALA A 115 -19.82 9.39 -9.83
CA ALA A 115 -20.88 8.64 -10.55
C ALA A 115 -20.47 7.15 -10.57
N ASP A 116 -21.13 6.21 -9.89
CA ASP A 116 -22.56 5.90 -10.01
C ASP A 116 -23.24 5.52 -8.68
N ASN A 117 -24.49 5.97 -8.59
CA ASN A 117 -25.51 5.77 -7.58
C ASN A 117 -25.46 4.43 -6.80
N ASN A 118 -24.98 4.48 -5.57
CA ASN A 118 -25.76 4.17 -4.36
C ASN A 118 -24.86 4.26 -3.13
N SER A 119 -25.22 5.18 -2.23
CA SER A 119 -24.86 5.29 -0.82
C SER A 119 -23.91 4.20 -0.28
N HIS A 120 -22.66 4.55 0.01
CA HIS A 120 -21.93 4.18 1.24
C HIS A 120 -20.60 4.96 1.25
N PHE A 121 -20.37 5.73 2.31
CA PHE A 121 -19.19 6.55 2.56
C PHE A 121 -18.03 5.64 3.01
N ASP A 122 -17.41 4.95 2.06
CA ASP A 122 -16.12 4.24 2.18
C ASP A 122 -15.80 3.72 0.76
N ILE A 123 -14.55 3.40 0.40
CA ILE A 123 -14.13 2.70 -0.87
C ILE A 123 -13.37 3.53 -1.95
N HIS A 124 -13.12 4.83 -1.81
CA HIS A 124 -12.38 5.53 -2.90
C HIS A 124 -10.86 5.24 -2.98
N LEU A 125 -10.21 4.79 -1.90
CA LEU A 125 -8.86 4.20 -1.96
C LEU A 125 -8.85 2.76 -2.50
N HIS A 126 -10.02 2.11 -2.49
CA HIS A 126 -10.19 0.67 -2.64
C HIS A 126 -10.30 0.22 -4.11
N LEU A 127 -10.85 1.05 -5.02
CA LEU A 127 -10.92 0.71 -6.45
C LEU A 127 -9.60 0.94 -7.21
N GLN A 128 -8.80 1.94 -6.81
CA GLN A 128 -7.51 2.19 -7.44
C GLN A 128 -6.40 1.26 -6.94
N TRP A 129 -6.39 0.86 -5.66
CA TRP A 129 -5.49 -0.21 -5.20
C TRP A 129 -5.79 -1.50 -5.96
N ASN A 130 -7.06 -1.91 -6.09
CA ASN A 130 -7.39 -3.10 -6.87
C ASN A 130 -6.93 -3.00 -8.32
N SER A 131 -7.08 -1.86 -8.99
CA SER A 131 -6.56 -1.71 -10.36
C SER A 131 -5.03 -1.70 -10.44
N TYR A 132 -4.33 -0.93 -9.61
CA TYR A 132 -2.86 -0.84 -9.64
C TYR A 132 -2.19 -2.11 -9.12
N ALA A 133 -2.66 -2.68 -8.02
CA ALA A 133 -2.14 -3.92 -7.48
C ALA A 133 -2.52 -5.11 -8.36
N CYS A 134 -3.77 -5.24 -8.84
CA CYS A 134 -4.07 -6.27 -9.84
C CYS A 134 -3.21 -6.09 -11.08
N ASN A 135 -3.01 -4.88 -11.62
CA ASN A 135 -2.14 -4.71 -12.78
C ASN A 135 -0.66 -4.95 -12.45
N MET A 136 -0.20 -4.65 -11.23
CA MET A 136 1.16 -4.96 -10.76
C MET A 136 1.38 -6.47 -10.63
N PHE A 137 0.38 -7.21 -10.15
CA PHE A 137 0.43 -8.66 -10.02
C PHE A 137 0.11 -9.41 -11.32
N LYS A 138 -0.63 -8.80 -12.26
CA LYS A 138 -0.99 -9.36 -13.59
C LYS A 138 0.04 -9.11 -14.69
N ARG A 139 1.06 -8.26 -14.48
CA ARG A 139 2.11 -7.95 -15.47
C ARG A 139 3.19 -9.05 -15.58
N ARG A 140 2.81 -10.33 -15.42
CA ARG A 140 3.66 -11.49 -15.70
C ARG A 140 2.94 -12.46 -16.62
#